data_AF-K1S152-F1
#
_entry.id   AF-K1S152-F1
#
_cell.length_a   1.000
_cell.length_b   1.000
_cell.length_c   1.000
_cell.angle_alpha   90.00
_cell.angle_beta   90.00
_cell.angle_gamma   90.00
#
_symmetry.space_group_name_H-M   'P 1'
#
loop_
_entity.id
_entity.type
_entity.pdbx_description
1 polymer ?
#
loop_
_entity_poly.entity_id
_entity_poly.type
_entity_poly.pdbx_seq_one_letter_code
_entity_poly.pdbx_strand_id
1 'polypeptide(L)'
;MLMKLLPYVAKQLKKYWIKGGLTMANLEVKLVKSLIGSKKDQIATASSLGLRKIGDKATQPDNPQTQGKIKKISHLIEVTKA
;
A
#
# COMPACT_ATOMS: atom_id res chain seq x y z
N MET A 1 13.10 32.37 30.72
CA MET A 1 12.02 31.35 30.67
C MET A 1 11.82 30.82 29.24
N LEU A 2 12.91 30.56 28.48
CA LEU A 2 12.83 30.22 27.05
C LEU A 2 13.67 28.98 26.64
N MET A 3 14.01 28.12 27.60
CA MET A 3 14.86 26.92 27.36
C MET A 3 14.18 25.59 27.73
N LYS A 4 12.87 25.58 28.02
CA LYS A 4 12.10 24.36 28.35
C LYS A 4 11.24 23.81 27.21
N LEU A 5 11.37 24.34 25.99
CA LEU A 5 10.52 23.97 24.83
C LEU A 5 11.22 23.11 23.77
N LEU A 6 12.55 22.97 23.82
CA LEU A 6 13.29 22.06 22.93
C LEU A 6 12.81 20.60 22.95
N PRO A 7 12.50 19.96 24.10
CA PRO A 7 12.05 18.57 24.09
C PRO A 7 10.63 18.41 23.54
N TYR A 8 9.79 19.45 23.56
CA TYR A 8 8.40 19.37 23.11
C TYR A 8 8.31 19.41 21.58
N VAL A 9 9.06 20.30 20.94
CA VAL A 9 9.14 20.41 19.48
C VAL A 9 9.81 19.16 18.89
N ALA A 10 10.86 18.64 19.52
CA ALA A 10 11.48 17.38 19.12
C ALA A 10 10.52 16.19 19.22
N LYS A 11 9.70 16.10 20.28
CA LYS A 11 8.69 15.04 20.46
C LYS A 11 7.56 15.15 19.43
N GLN A 12 7.18 16.37 19.06
CA GLN A 12 6.18 16.62 18.02
C GLN A 12 6.75 16.27 16.62
N LEU A 13 7.96 16.72 16.30
CA LEU A 13 8.63 16.41 15.02
C LEU A 13 8.89 14.91 14.86
N LYS A 14 9.30 14.18 15.92
CA LYS A 14 9.43 12.71 15.87
C LYS A 14 8.09 12.04 15.56
N LYS A 15 6.98 12.51 16.16
CA LYS A 15 5.62 12.00 15.91
C LYS A 15 5.16 12.24 14.46
N TYR A 16 5.51 13.38 13.86
CA TYR A 16 5.17 13.68 12.46
C TYR A 16 6.06 12.92 11.47
N TRP A 17 7.36 12.75 11.77
CA TRP A 17 8.27 11.98 10.91
C TRP A 17 7.97 10.48 10.91
N ILE A 18 7.55 9.91 12.05
CA ILE A 18 7.09 8.50 12.15
C ILE A 18 5.74 8.30 11.45
N LYS A 19 4.85 9.31 11.43
CA LYS A 19 3.57 9.22 10.70
C LYS A 19 3.71 9.43 9.18
N GLY A 20 4.78 10.06 8.72
CA GLY A 20 4.99 10.42 7.32
C GLY A 20 6.01 9.59 6.56
N GLY A 21 6.81 8.75 7.24
CA GLY A 21 7.99 8.12 6.65
C GLY A 21 8.04 6.60 6.80
N LEU A 22 7.93 5.93 5.65
CA LEU A 22 8.49 4.62 5.32
C LEU A 22 8.27 3.46 6.31
N THR A 23 7.14 2.78 6.15
CA THR A 23 7.14 1.33 6.30
C THR A 23 7.70 0.73 5.02
N MET A 24 8.96 0.27 5.05
CA MET A 24 9.55 -0.61 4.02
C MET A 24 8.89 -2.00 4.02
N ALA A 25 7.63 -2.09 4.43
CA ALA A 25 6.88 -3.33 4.43
C ALA A 25 6.57 -3.66 2.98
N ASN A 26 6.86 -4.88 2.58
CA ASN A 26 6.39 -5.38 1.30
C ASN A 26 4.98 -5.92 1.50
N LEU A 27 4.12 -5.65 0.53
CA LEU A 27 2.76 -6.20 0.48
C LEU A 27 2.77 -7.34 -0.52
N GLU A 28 2.39 -8.52 -0.06
CA GLU A 28 2.08 -9.64 -0.93
C GLU A 28 0.63 -9.49 -1.37
N VAL A 29 0.42 -9.27 -2.67
CA VAL A 29 -0.90 -9.15 -3.27
C VAL A 29 -1.20 -10.43 -4.04
N LYS A 30 -2.29 -11.10 -3.70
CA LYS A 30 -2.76 -12.31 -4.38
C LYS A 30 -4.09 -12.07 -5.06
N LEU A 31 -4.24 -12.49 -6.31
CA LEU A 31 -5.53 -12.44 -7.00
C LEU A 31 -6.41 -13.63 -6.56
N VAL A 32 -7.54 -13.36 -5.91
CA VAL A 32 -8.46 -14.40 -5.41
C VAL A 32 -9.71 -14.58 -6.27
N LYS A 33 -10.08 -13.56 -7.04
CA LYS A 33 -11.24 -13.62 -7.96
C LYS A 33 -10.82 -13.40 -9.40
N SER A 34 -11.64 -13.92 -10.32
CA SER A 34 -11.44 -13.72 -11.76
C SER A 34 -11.53 -12.24 -12.15
N LEU A 35 -10.70 -11.84 -13.11
CA LEU A 35 -10.77 -10.51 -13.75
C LEU A 35 -11.86 -10.46 -14.84
N ILE A 36 -12.40 -11.60 -15.25
CA ILE A 36 -13.45 -11.69 -16.27
C ILE A 36 -14.72 -11.01 -15.74
N GLY A 37 -15.25 -10.04 -16.49
CA GLY A 37 -16.41 -9.24 -16.08
C GLY A 37 -16.08 -8.03 -15.18
N SER A 38 -14.80 -7.84 -14.82
CA SER A 38 -14.36 -6.61 -14.14
C SER A 38 -14.26 -5.45 -15.13
N LYS A 39 -14.29 -4.21 -14.63
CA LYS A 39 -14.13 -3.02 -15.49
C LYS A 39 -12.75 -3.03 -16.15
N LYS A 40 -12.65 -2.54 -17.39
CA LYS A 40 -11.38 -2.48 -18.16
C LYS A 40 -10.24 -1.84 -17.35
N ASP A 41 -10.53 -0.78 -16.59
CA ASP A 41 -9.54 -0.12 -15.74
C ASP A 41 -9.01 -0.99 -14.60
N GLN A 42 -9.87 -1.85 -14.02
CA GLN A 42 -9.47 -2.78 -12.96
C GLN A 42 -8.57 -3.87 -13.53
N ILE A 43 -8.90 -4.38 -14.73
CA ILE A 43 -8.09 -5.35 -15.47
C ILE A 43 -6.72 -4.74 -15.77
N ALA A 44 -6.67 -3.51 -16.27
CA ALA A 44 -5.42 -2.80 -16.53
C ALA A 44 -4.60 -2.60 -15.24
N THR A 45 -5.26 -2.30 -14.11
CA THR A 45 -4.59 -2.14 -12.81
C THR A 45 -3.99 -3.45 -12.32
N ALA A 46 -4.75 -4.55 -12.39
CA ALA A 46 -4.28 -5.88 -12.00
C ALA A 46 -3.11 -6.35 -12.90
N SER A 47 -3.24 -6.17 -14.21
CA SER A 47 -2.16 -6.48 -15.18
C SER A 47 -0.90 -5.65 -14.91
N SER A 48 -1.06 -4.37 -14.54
CA SER A 48 0.05 -3.48 -14.16
C SER A 48 0.74 -3.89 -12.85
N LEU A 49 0.06 -4.65 -11.99
CA LEU A 49 0.61 -5.24 -10.77
C LEU A 49 1.22 -6.63 -11.02
N GLY A 50 1.13 -7.16 -12.26
CA GLY A 50 1.61 -8.50 -12.61
C GLY A 50 0.62 -9.63 -12.32
N LEU A 51 -0.63 -9.31 -11.98
CA LEU A 51 -1.67 -10.29 -11.67
C LEU A 51 -2.44 -10.65 -12.95
N ARG A 52 -2.23 -11.85 -13.50
CA ARG A 52 -2.87 -12.29 -14.76
C ARG A 52 -3.85 -13.44 -14.57
N LYS A 53 -3.53 -14.40 -13.72
CA LYS A 53 -4.40 -15.56 -13.39
C LYS A 53 -4.76 -15.58 -11.91
N ILE A 54 -5.88 -16.23 -11.59
CA ILE A 54 -6.29 -16.45 -10.20
C ILE A 54 -5.20 -17.26 -9.49
N GLY A 55 -4.82 -16.81 -8.29
CA GLY A 55 -3.74 -17.39 -7.51
C GLY A 55 -2.36 -16.77 -7.79
N ASP A 56 -2.22 -15.91 -8.80
CA ASP A 56 -0.99 -15.14 -8.99
C ASP A 56 -0.73 -14.26 -7.78
N LYS A 57 0.56 -14.15 -7.45
CA LYS A 57 1.05 -13.35 -6.34
C LYS A 57 2.10 -12.36 -6.83
N ALA A 58 2.05 -11.15 -6.31
CA ALA A 58 3.02 -10.11 -6.59
C ALA A 58 3.45 -9.42 -5.30
N THR A 59 4.75 -9.31 -5.10
CA THR A 59 5.33 -8.54 -3.99
C THR A 59 5.51 -7.10 -4.45
N GLN A 60 4.90 -6.16 -3.72
CA GLN A 60 4.95 -4.74 -4.05
C GLN A 60 5.39 -3.92 -2.83
N PRO A 61 6.17 -2.84 -3.01
CA PRO A 61 6.52 -1.96 -1.91
C PRO A 61 5.30 -1.21 -1.41
N ASP A 62 5.17 -1.07 -0.08
CA ASP A 62 4.14 -0.26 0.57
C ASP A 62 4.40 1.24 0.32
N ASN A 63 3.89 1.71 -0.81
CA ASN A 63 3.92 3.09 -1.20
C ASN A 63 2.47 3.58 -1.47
N PRO A 64 2.20 4.89 -1.38
CA PRO A 64 0.84 5.42 -1.58
C PRO A 64 0.27 5.13 -2.97
N GLN A 65 1.13 4.94 -3.99
CA GLN A 65 0.68 4.59 -5.34
C GLN A 65 0.18 3.14 -5.42
N THR A 66 0.89 2.19 -4.82
CA THR A 66 0.54 0.78 -4.69
C THR A 66 -0.74 0.65 -3.89
N GLN A 67 -0.86 1.38 -2.77
CA GLN A 67 -2.09 1.45 -1.97
C GLN A 67 -3.28 1.96 -2.79
N GLY A 68 -3.08 2.98 -3.62
CA GLY A 68 -4.12 3.48 -4.54
C GLY A 68 -4.58 2.42 -5.54
N LYS A 69 -3.64 1.68 -6.14
CA LYS A 69 -3.94 0.57 -7.06
C LYS A 69 -4.69 -0.56 -6.35
N ILE A 70 -4.21 -0.98 -5.18
CA ILE A 70 -4.83 -2.02 -4.34
C ILE A 70 -6.26 -1.63 -3.98
N LYS A 71 -6.49 -0.39 -3.53
CA LYS A 71 -7.81 0.09 -3.13
C LYS A 71 -8.83 0.02 -4.27
N LYS A 72 -8.40 0.21 -5.53
CA LYS A 72 -9.26 0.14 -6.72
C LYS A 72 -9.76 -1.28 -7.02
N ILE A 73 -8.96 -2.30 -6.70
CA ILE A 73 -9.25 -3.71 -6.97
C ILE A 73 -9.43 -4.55 -5.69
N SER A 74 -9.63 -3.92 -4.53
CA SER A 74 -9.60 -4.52 -3.20
C SER A 74 -10.52 -5.72 -2.98
N HIS A 75 -11.60 -5.85 -3.76
CA HIS A 75 -12.55 -6.96 -3.69
C HIS A 75 -12.16 -8.17 -4.55
N LEU A 76 -11.12 -8.02 -5.40
CA LEU A 76 -10.59 -9.05 -6.29
C LEU A 76 -9.29 -9.66 -5.75
N ILE A 77 -8.61 -8.96 -4.86
CA ILE A 77 -7.31 -9.31 -4.32
C ILE A 77 -7.36 -9.53 -2.82
N GLU A 78 -6.44 -10.35 -2.34
CA GLU A 78 -6.10 -10.52 -0.94
C GLU A 78 -4.71 -9.90 -0.72
N VAL A 79 -4.56 -9.09 0.34
CA VAL A 79 -3.30 -8.39 0.65
C VAL A 79 -2.80 -8.85 2.00
N THR A 80 -1.59 -9.40 2.00
CA THR A 80 -0.89 -9.83 3.22
C THR A 80 0.33 -8.94 3.42
N LYS A 81 0.58 -8.51 4.65
CA LYS A 81 1.85 -7.84 5.00
C LYS A 81 2.94 -8.91 5.10
N ALA A 82 4.01 -8.74 4.33
CA ALA A 82 5.24 -9.53 4.46
C ALA A 82 6.17 -8.93 5.51
#